data_AF-A0A329P0R3-F1
#
_entry.id   AF-A0A329P0R3-F1
#
_cell.length_a   1.000
_cell.length_b   1.000
_cell.length_c   1.000
_cell.angle_alpha   90.00
_cell.angle_beta   90.00
_cell.angle_gamma   90.00
#
_symmetry.space_group_name_H-M   'P 1'
#
loop_
_entity.id
_entity.type
_entity.pdbx_description
1 polymer ?
#
loop_
_entity_poly.entity_id
_entity_poly.type
_entity_poly.pdbx_seq_one_letter_code
_entity_poly.pdbx_strand_id
1 'polypeptide(L)' 'MAGMDMSQMHHNAGNSISTEPGETKELVWTFTKAGTAEFSCNYPGHAEVGMQGKIAVN' A
#
# COMPACT_ATOMS: atom_id res chain seq x y z
N MET A 1 2.84 18.12 -22.84
CA MET A 1 4.10 17.87 -22.11
C MET A 1 4.08 16.42 -21.67
N ALA A 2 5.22 15.75 -21.86
CA ALA A 2 5.38 14.30 -21.94
C ALA A 2 4.89 13.55 -20.69
N GLY A 3 4.43 12.32 -20.92
CA GLY A 3 3.90 11.41 -19.92
C GLY A 3 4.86 11.21 -18.75
N MET A 4 4.28 11.20 -17.56
CA MET A 4 4.98 10.80 -16.35
C MET A 4 5.35 9.33 -16.49
N ASP A 5 6.64 9.09 -16.69
CA ASP A 5 7.27 7.78 -16.72
C ASP A 5 7.00 7.05 -15.40
N MET A 6 6.08 6.07 -15.45
CA MET A 6 5.71 5.22 -14.31
C MET A 6 6.86 4.28 -13.87
N SER A 7 7.99 4.29 -14.59
CA SER A 7 9.14 3.41 -14.36
C SER A 7 10.03 3.83 -13.18
N GLN A 8 9.84 5.03 -12.62
CA GLN A 8 10.70 5.59 -11.55
C GLN A 8 10.12 5.46 -10.13
N MET A 9 8.96 4.81 -9.96
CA MET A 9 8.45 4.52 -8.62
C MET A 9 9.13 3.27 -8.06
N HIS A 10 10.37 3.45 -7.57
CA HIS A 10 11.10 2.46 -6.81
C HIS A 10 10.35 2.14 -5.50
N HIS A 11 9.53 1.08 -5.52
CA HIS A 11 8.87 0.54 -4.33
C HIS A 11 9.54 -0.78 -3.90
N ASN A 12 10.73 -0.69 -3.30
CA ASN A 12 11.46 -1.86 -2.79
C ASN A 12 11.50 -1.89 -1.25
N ALA A 13 10.46 -1.35 -0.60
CA ALA A 13 10.34 -1.38 0.86
C ALA A 13 9.72 -2.68 1.40
N GLY A 14 9.30 -3.61 0.51
CA GLY A 14 8.75 -4.92 0.89
C GLY A 14 7.40 -4.89 1.62
N ASN A 15 6.83 -3.69 1.83
CA ASN A 15 5.59 -3.46 2.56
C ASN A 15 4.43 -3.01 1.64
N SER A 16 4.58 -3.19 0.33
CA SER A 16 3.62 -2.78 -0.68
C SER A 16 3.47 -3.87 -1.73
N ILE A 17 2.23 -4.11 -2.16
CA ILE A 17 1.92 -5.02 -3.26
C ILE A 17 0.96 -4.32 -4.22
N SER A 18 1.17 -4.50 -5.53
CA SER A 18 0.26 -3.98 -6.56
C SER A 18 -0.65 -5.09 -7.05
N THR A 19 -1.94 -4.80 -7.19
CA THR A 19 -2.99 -5.75 -7.61
C THR A 19 -3.77 -5.17 -8.79
N GLU A 20 -4.01 -5.99 -9.81
CA GLU A 20 -4.89 -5.63 -10.93
C GLU A 20 -6.39 -5.76 -10.56
N PRO A 21 -7.32 -5.12 -11.30
CA PRO A 21 -8.75 -5.30 -11.07
C PRO A 21 -9.18 -6.77 -11.15
N GLY A 22 -9.82 -7.26 -10.09
CA GLY A 22 -10.25 -8.66 -9.97
C GLY A 22 -9.16 -9.63 -9.50
N GLU A 23 -7.93 -9.16 -9.29
CA GLU A 23 -6.84 -9.94 -8.75
C GLU A 23 -6.88 -9.98 -7.21
N THR A 24 -6.39 -11.08 -6.63
CA THR A 24 -6.17 -11.21 -5.19
C THR A 24 -4.72 -11.57 -4.93
N LYS A 25 -4.06 -10.83 -4.04
CA LYS A 25 -2.70 -11.12 -3.56
C LYS A 25 -2.64 -11.05 -2.04
N GLU A 26 -1.58 -11.61 -1.47
CA GLU A 26 -1.33 -11.63 -0.04
C GLU A 26 -0.01 -10.91 0.29
N LEU A 27 -0.03 -10.09 1.36
CA LEU A 27 1.15 -9.48 1.96
C LEU A 27 1.21 -9.86 3.43
N VAL A 28 2.21 -10.67 3.81
CA VAL A 28 2.42 -11.11 5.19
C VAL A 28 3.48 -10.22 5.85
N TRP A 29 3.18 -9.69 7.03
CA TRP A 29 4.09 -8.82 7.77
C TRP A 29 4.15 -9.19 9.26
N THR A 30 5.36 -9.24 9.81
CA THR A 30 5.59 -9.44 11.24
C THR A 30 5.95 -8.11 11.90
N PHE A 31 5.09 -7.62 12.78
CA PHE A 31 5.35 -6.42 13.56
C PHE A 31 6.29 -6.72 14.73
N THR A 32 7.33 -5.90 14.91
CA THR A 32 8.32 -6.06 15.98
C THR A 32 8.07 -5.13 17.17
N LYS A 33 7.08 -4.24 17.07
CA LYS A 33 6.73 -3.23 18.07
C LYS A 33 5.21 -3.12 18.17
N ALA A 34 4.70 -2.96 19.39
CA ALA A 34 3.31 -2.61 19.64
C ALA A 34 3.00 -1.17 19.18
N GLY A 35 1.75 -0.90 18.83
CA GLY A 35 1.30 0.41 18.35
C GLY A 35 0.13 0.30 17.36
N THR A 36 -0.12 1.40 16.63
CA THR A 36 -1.08 1.43 15.52
C THR A 36 -0.31 1.55 14.21
N ALA A 37 -0.49 0.58 13.33
CA ALA A 37 -0.04 0.66 11.94
C ALA A 37 -1.21 1.10 11.05
N GLU A 38 -0.90 1.70 9.91
CA GLU A 38 -1.88 2.10 8.91
C GLU A 38 -1.56 1.40 7.59
N PHE A 39 -2.59 0.96 6.87
CA PHE A 39 -2.49 0.52 5.49
C PHE A 39 -3.32 1.45 4.60
N SER A 40 -2.83 1.75 3.41
CA SER A 40 -3.52 2.59 2.44
C SER A 40 -3.14 2.20 1.03
N CYS A 41 -4.00 2.54 0.07
CA CYS A 41 -3.69 2.44 -1.34
C CYS A 41 -2.98 3.72 -1.80
N ASN A 42 -1.81 3.55 -2.42
CA ASN A 42 -0.91 4.65 -2.81
C ASN A 42 -1.34 5.35 -4.10
N TYR A 43 -2.42 4.89 -4.75
CA TYR A 43 -2.95 5.50 -5.95
C TYR A 43 -3.70 6.80 -5.61
N PRO A 44 -3.50 7.89 -6.38
CA PRO A 44 -4.17 9.16 -6.12
C PRO A 44 -5.69 9.00 -5.99
N GLY A 45 -6.27 9.50 -4.90
CA GLY A 45 -7.71 9.45 -4.64
C GLY A 45 -8.21 8.15 -4.01
N HIS A 46 -7.43 7.06 -3.99
CA HIS A 46 -7.91 5.76 -3.50
C HIS A 46 -8.05 5.72 -1.98
N ALA A 47 -7.05 6.23 -1.25
CA ALA A 47 -7.11 6.28 0.21
C ALA A 47 -8.22 7.22 0.70
N GLU A 48 -8.38 8.36 0.02
CA GLU A 48 -9.35 9.40 0.34
C GLU A 48 -10.80 8.93 0.18
N VAL A 49 -11.05 8.00 -0.76
CA VAL A 49 -12.37 7.37 -0.93
C VAL A 49 -12.55 6.10 -0.10
N GLY A 50 -11.59 5.76 0.75
CA GLY A 50 -11.74 4.72 1.79
C GLY A 50 -10.87 3.49 1.63
N MET A 51 -9.95 3.42 0.65
CA MET A 51 -8.95 2.33 0.58
C MET A 51 -7.82 2.55 1.58
N GLN A 52 -8.17 2.68 2.87
CA GLN A 52 -7.27 2.84 3.99
C GLN A 52 -7.84 2.20 5.25
N GLY A 53 -6.98 1.85 6.19
CA GLY A 53 -7.40 1.31 7.48
C GLY A 53 -6.29 1.27 8.51
N LYS A 54 -6.67 1.01 9.76
CA LYS A 54 -5.78 0.95 10.93
C LYS A 54 -5.69 -0.48 11.45
N ILE A 55 -4.49 -0.87 11.85
CA ILE A 55 -4.17 -2.16 12.45
C ILE A 55 -3.62 -1.88 13.85
N ALA A 56 -4.33 -2.36 14.87
CA ALA A 56 -3.83 -2.33 16.25
C ALA A 56 -2.91 -3.54 16.49
N VAL A 57 -1.68 -3.27 16.91
CA VAL A 57 -0.68 -4.26 17.30
C VAL A 57 -0.48 -4.15 18.81
N ASN A 58 -0.89 -5.17 19.56
CA ASN A 58 -0.87 -5.20 21.03
C ASN A 58 0.15 -6.21 21.55
#